data_AF-A0A232LPL9-F1
#
_entry.id   AF-A0A232LPL9-F1
#
_cell.length_a   1.000
_cell.length_b   1.000
_cell.length_c   1.000
_cell.angle_alpha   90.00
_cell.angle_beta   90.00
_cell.angle_gamma   90.00
#
_symmetry.space_group_name_H-M   'P 1'
#
loop_
_entity.id
_entity.type
_entity.pdbx_description
1 polymer ?
#
loop_
_entity_poly.entity_id
_entity_poly.type
_entity_poly.pdbx_seq_one_letter_code
_entity_poly.pdbx_strand_id
1 'polypeptide(L)'
;MKNSGQAQLGDNNQSRSVPNEVLTYGTPVSRSQQGFEMRPLPSGVHPFITNGAAVSAQNEHLSFYFSGMHVPDWQSIIESNHLANLTANTLITAYISAADGIKWENDTLPQDIPGRANAELVWIPVSQSGILVAIGGVIFPESLTASRNLTKDRADESLQISPTFMNILPVYDIANKA
;
A
#
# COMPACT_ATOMS: atom_id res chain seq x y z
N MET A 1 -6.61 -42.20 -33.28
CA MET A 1 -5.90 -40.94 -33.56
C MET A 1 -6.59 -39.84 -32.77
N LYS A 2 -6.06 -39.48 -31.59
CA LYS A 2 -6.54 -38.35 -30.78
C LYS A 2 -5.46 -37.28 -30.88
N ASN A 3 -5.83 -36.13 -31.43
CA ASN A 3 -4.92 -35.01 -31.64
C ASN A 3 -4.74 -34.27 -30.31
N SER A 4 -3.52 -34.30 -29.79
CA SER A 4 -3.04 -33.57 -28.63
C SER A 4 -2.79 -32.11 -29.01
N GLY A 5 -3.68 -31.22 -28.62
CA GLY A 5 -3.45 -29.77 -28.63
C GLY A 5 -2.87 -29.35 -27.28
N GLN A 6 -1.59 -29.02 -27.26
CA GLN A 6 -0.90 -28.44 -26.11
C GLN A 6 -1.49 -27.08 -25.78
N ALA A 7 -1.94 -26.88 -24.54
CA ALA A 7 -2.22 -25.55 -24.01
C ALA A 7 -0.88 -24.84 -23.79
N GLN A 8 -0.62 -23.79 -24.57
CA GLN A 8 0.50 -22.89 -24.36
C GLN A 8 0.32 -22.15 -23.03
N LEU A 9 1.33 -22.22 -22.17
CA LEU A 9 1.48 -21.40 -20.98
C LEU A 9 1.69 -19.96 -21.45
N GLY A 10 0.67 -19.11 -21.28
CA GLY A 10 0.76 -17.68 -21.56
C GLY A 10 1.46 -16.94 -20.40
N ASP A 11 2.37 -16.04 -20.75
CA ASP A 11 3.13 -15.18 -19.85
C ASP A 11 2.24 -14.41 -18.86
N ASN A 12 2.51 -14.56 -17.56
CA ASN A 12 1.79 -13.92 -16.45
C ASN A 12 2.21 -12.45 -16.24
N ASN A 13 2.22 -11.63 -17.28
CA ASN A 13 2.45 -10.19 -17.16
C ASN A 13 1.15 -9.40 -17.48
N GLN A 14 0.08 -9.75 -16.77
CA GLN A 14 -1.18 -9.00 -16.80
C GLN A 14 -0.98 -7.69 -16.03
N SER A 15 -1.01 -6.56 -16.72
CA SER A 15 -1.00 -5.22 -16.12
C SER A 15 -2.12 -5.12 -15.08
N ARG A 16 -1.76 -5.07 -13.80
CA ARG A 16 -2.70 -4.96 -12.66
C ARG A 16 -3.32 -3.57 -12.66
N SER A 17 -4.56 -3.39 -12.23
CA SER A 17 -5.23 -2.08 -12.29
C SER A 17 -5.96 -1.72 -11.00
N VAL A 18 -6.17 -0.42 -10.77
CA VAL A 18 -6.99 0.11 -9.67
C VAL A 18 -8.09 1.04 -10.19
N PRO A 19 -9.26 1.10 -9.51
CA PRO A 19 -10.27 2.10 -9.80
C PRO A 19 -9.74 3.49 -9.48
N ASN A 20 -9.70 4.37 -10.49
CA ASN A 20 -9.40 5.77 -10.32
C ASN A 20 -10.68 6.59 -10.52
N GLU A 21 -10.98 7.49 -9.59
CA GLU A 21 -12.08 8.43 -9.74
C GLU A 21 -11.64 9.58 -10.68
N VAL A 22 -12.41 9.81 -11.74
CA VAL A 22 -12.19 10.96 -12.63
C VAL A 22 -12.83 12.19 -11.99
N LEU A 23 -12.07 12.86 -11.11
CA LEU A 23 -12.49 14.10 -10.45
C LEU A 23 -11.86 15.31 -11.13
N THR A 24 -12.69 16.25 -11.62
CA THR A 24 -12.22 17.53 -12.14
C THR A 24 -12.22 18.59 -11.04
N TYR A 25 -11.03 19.02 -10.62
CA TYR A 25 -10.89 20.32 -9.96
C TYR A 25 -10.99 21.42 -11.03
N GLY A 26 -12.14 22.11 -11.07
CA GLY A 26 -12.28 23.41 -11.75
C GLY A 26 -12.82 23.42 -13.19
N THR A 27 -13.04 22.28 -13.85
CA THR A 27 -13.64 22.24 -15.20
C THR A 27 -14.90 21.36 -15.23
N PRO A 28 -16.06 21.87 -15.71
CA PRO A 28 -17.25 21.05 -15.90
C PRO A 28 -17.04 20.10 -17.09
N VAL A 29 -16.92 18.80 -16.81
CA VAL A 29 -17.06 17.74 -17.81
C VAL A 29 -18.52 17.27 -17.87
N SER A 30 -18.96 16.79 -19.03
CA SER A 30 -20.32 16.26 -19.18
C SER A 30 -20.52 15.05 -18.26
N ARG A 31 -21.74 14.89 -17.71
CA ARG A 31 -22.13 13.78 -16.81
C ARG A 31 -21.79 12.38 -17.36
N SER A 32 -21.56 12.24 -18.67
CA SER A 32 -21.19 10.97 -19.32
C SER A 32 -19.72 10.55 -19.13
N GLN A 33 -18.86 11.37 -18.54
CA GLN A 33 -17.46 11.05 -18.24
C GLN A 33 -17.19 10.81 -16.74
N GLN A 34 -18.23 10.90 -15.90
CA GLN A 34 -18.13 10.61 -14.48
C GLN A 34 -18.23 9.10 -14.25
N GLY A 35 -17.21 8.50 -13.63
CA GLY A 35 -17.14 7.08 -13.33
C GLY A 35 -15.78 6.65 -12.81
N PHE A 36 -15.66 5.38 -12.43
CA PHE A 36 -14.39 4.76 -12.09
C PHE A 36 -13.74 4.20 -13.36
N GLU A 37 -12.52 4.60 -13.63
CA GLU A 37 -11.71 4.02 -14.70
C GLU A 37 -10.69 3.06 -14.08
N MET A 38 -10.65 1.82 -14.58
CA MET A 38 -9.59 0.88 -14.20
C MET A 38 -8.32 1.24 -14.96
N ARG A 39 -7.33 1.80 -14.26
CA ARG A 39 -6.03 2.12 -14.87
C ARG A 39 -4.96 1.12 -14.48
N PRO A 40 -4.12 0.69 -15.43
CA PRO A 40 -2.99 -0.17 -15.10
C PRO A 40 -2.04 0.55 -14.13
N LEU A 41 -1.58 -0.17 -13.13
CA LEU A 41 -0.55 0.21 -12.20
C LEU A 41 0.82 0.00 -12.86
N PRO A 42 1.79 0.89 -12.59
CA PRO A 42 3.16 0.67 -13.03
C PRO A 42 3.76 -0.55 -12.32
N SER A 43 4.84 -1.07 -12.92
CA SER A 43 5.58 -2.20 -12.35
C SER A 43 5.99 -1.92 -10.90
N GLY A 44 5.88 -2.93 -10.02
CA GLY A 44 6.23 -2.82 -8.61
C GLY A 44 5.16 -2.19 -7.71
N VAL A 45 4.11 -1.56 -8.25
CA VAL A 45 2.98 -1.11 -7.41
C VAL A 45 1.95 -2.23 -7.31
N HIS A 46 1.68 -2.68 -6.09
CA HIS A 46 0.75 -3.78 -5.83
C HIS A 46 -0.55 -3.27 -5.19
N PRO A 47 -1.74 -3.59 -5.75
CA PRO A 47 -3.01 -3.16 -5.19
C PRO A 47 -3.48 -4.01 -4.00
N PHE A 48 -2.71 -5.04 -3.63
CA PHE A 48 -3.11 -6.08 -2.69
C PHE A 48 -2.39 -5.91 -1.36
N ILE A 49 -2.57 -4.75 -0.75
CA ILE A 49 -2.10 -4.43 0.59
C ILE A 49 -3.32 -4.03 1.41
N THR A 50 -3.43 -4.54 2.62
CA THR A 50 -4.51 -4.24 3.56
C THR A 50 -3.93 -3.79 4.89
N ASN A 51 -4.75 -3.18 5.75
CA ASN A 51 -4.35 -2.82 7.12
C ASN A 51 -3.11 -1.92 7.19
N GLY A 52 -2.78 -1.19 6.12
CA GLY A 52 -1.80 -0.10 6.15
C GLY A 52 -2.42 1.18 6.68
N ALA A 53 -1.64 2.26 6.61
CA ALA A 53 -2.05 3.59 7.05
C ALA A 53 -2.03 4.55 5.86
N ALA A 54 -3.05 5.39 5.73
CA ALA A 54 -3.17 6.28 4.58
C ALA A 54 -3.33 7.74 5.00
N VAL A 55 -2.72 8.65 4.25
CA VAL A 55 -2.89 10.10 4.44
C VAL A 55 -2.82 10.81 3.10
N SER A 56 -3.54 11.93 2.97
CA SER A 56 -3.52 12.77 1.78
C SER A 56 -3.14 14.19 2.12
N ALA A 57 -2.11 14.70 1.44
CA ALA A 57 -1.68 16.10 1.46
C ALA A 57 -2.32 16.81 0.26
N GLN A 58 -3.57 17.25 0.42
CA GLN A 58 -4.38 17.74 -0.70
C GLN A 58 -3.75 18.94 -1.42
N ASN A 59 -3.14 19.87 -0.66
CA ASN A 59 -2.50 21.06 -1.23
C ASN A 59 -1.20 20.74 -1.99
N GLU A 60 -0.57 19.60 -1.70
CA GLU A 60 0.60 19.09 -2.42
C GLU A 60 0.20 18.15 -3.57
N HIS A 61 -1.09 17.85 -3.70
CA HIS A 61 -1.62 16.86 -4.62
C HIS A 61 -0.98 15.46 -4.47
N LEU A 62 -0.71 15.07 -3.22
CA LEU A 62 -0.10 13.79 -2.87
C LEU A 62 -1.01 12.96 -1.96
N SER A 63 -1.00 11.66 -2.18
CA SER A 63 -1.60 10.66 -1.29
C SER A 63 -0.60 9.55 -1.01
N PHE A 64 -0.60 9.04 0.20
CA PHE A 64 0.35 8.03 0.67
C PHE A 64 -0.40 6.84 1.27
N TYR A 65 0.12 5.64 1.02
CA TYR A 65 -0.28 4.42 1.70
C TYR A 65 0.96 3.73 2.27
N PHE A 66 1.09 3.78 3.58
CA PHE A 66 2.21 3.26 4.34
C PHE A 66 1.94 1.81 4.78
N SER A 67 2.88 0.93 4.41
CA SER A 67 2.99 -0.43 4.94
C SER A 67 1.66 -1.20 4.95
N GLY A 68 1.36 -1.92 6.03
CA GLY A 68 0.25 -2.86 6.12
C GLY A 68 0.69 -4.29 5.88
N MET A 69 -0.23 -5.08 5.34
CA MET A 69 -0.12 -6.52 5.21
C MET A 69 -0.46 -6.98 3.80
N HIS A 70 0.28 -7.97 3.32
CA HIS A 70 0.05 -8.62 2.03
C HIS A 70 0.16 -10.14 2.16
N VAL A 71 -0.29 -10.83 1.12
CA VAL A 71 -0.09 -12.28 0.95
C VAL A 71 1.25 -12.56 0.27
N PRO A 72 1.80 -13.79 0.37
CA PRO A 72 3.00 -14.16 -0.38
C PRO A 72 2.94 -13.77 -1.86
N ASP A 73 4.08 -13.36 -2.42
CA ASP A 73 4.25 -12.98 -3.83
C ASP A 73 3.30 -11.85 -4.32
N TRP A 74 2.77 -11.05 -3.40
CA TRP A 74 1.86 -9.93 -3.67
C TRP A 74 0.65 -10.34 -4.51
N GLN A 75 0.11 -11.55 -4.30
CA GLN A 75 -1.08 -12.03 -5.01
C GLN A 75 -2.36 -11.33 -4.52
N SER A 76 -3.48 -11.57 -5.20
CA SER A 76 -4.79 -11.03 -4.82
C SER A 76 -5.22 -11.56 -3.45
N ILE A 77 -5.48 -10.66 -2.50
CA ILE A 77 -5.98 -11.05 -1.16
C ILE A 77 -7.36 -11.74 -1.27
N ILE A 78 -8.20 -11.33 -2.23
CA ILE A 78 -9.57 -11.83 -2.39
C ILE A 78 -9.58 -13.22 -3.04
N GLU A 79 -8.72 -13.42 -4.03
CA GLU A 79 -8.68 -14.68 -4.80
C GLU A 79 -7.74 -15.71 -4.19
N SER A 80 -6.79 -15.27 -3.37
CA SER A 80 -5.91 -16.19 -2.65
C SER A 80 -6.67 -16.89 -1.52
N ASN A 81 -6.33 -18.14 -1.29
CA ASN A 81 -6.63 -18.85 -0.04
C ASN A 81 -5.61 -18.51 1.07
N HIS A 82 -4.79 -17.47 0.86
CA HIS A 82 -3.75 -17.04 1.78
C HIS A 82 -4.25 -15.91 2.67
N LEU A 83 -3.72 -15.85 3.88
CA LEU A 83 -3.97 -14.75 4.79
C LEU A 83 -2.92 -13.67 4.57
N ALA A 84 -3.36 -12.40 4.55
CA ALA A 84 -2.46 -11.26 4.48
C ALA A 84 -1.73 -11.09 5.82
N ASN A 85 -0.70 -11.89 6.04
CA ASN A 85 0.04 -11.98 7.29
C ASN A 85 1.54 -11.68 7.13
N LEU A 86 1.97 -11.22 5.95
CA LEU A 86 3.30 -10.68 5.71
C LEU A 86 3.26 -9.15 5.75
N THR A 87 4.18 -8.55 6.47
CA THR A 87 4.28 -7.09 6.58
C THR A 87 4.86 -6.48 5.32
N ALA A 88 4.17 -5.51 4.73
CA ALA A 88 4.66 -4.76 3.59
C ALA A 88 5.68 -3.71 4.04
N ASN A 89 6.89 -3.73 3.48
CA ASN A 89 7.93 -2.72 3.73
C ASN A 89 7.91 -1.61 2.67
N THR A 90 6.71 -1.21 2.24
CA THR A 90 6.50 -0.30 1.11
C THR A 90 5.81 0.99 1.52
N LEU A 91 6.14 2.09 0.85
CA LEU A 91 5.37 3.32 0.82
C LEU A 91 4.88 3.54 -0.62
N ILE A 92 3.56 3.48 -0.81
CA ILE A 92 2.94 3.80 -2.09
C ILE A 92 2.58 5.28 -2.10
N THR A 93 3.05 6.00 -3.13
CA THR A 93 2.74 7.41 -3.34
C THR A 93 1.88 7.57 -4.59
N ALA A 94 0.77 8.29 -4.46
CA ALA A 94 -0.08 8.74 -5.56
C ALA A 94 0.14 10.23 -5.78
N TYR A 95 0.63 10.58 -6.97
CA TYR A 95 0.72 11.94 -7.46
C TYR A 95 -0.53 12.26 -8.26
N ILE A 96 -1.30 13.23 -7.80
CA ILE A 96 -2.61 13.57 -8.36
C ILE A 96 -2.45 14.80 -9.26
N SER A 97 -2.77 14.69 -10.54
CA SER A 97 -2.79 15.81 -11.47
C SER A 97 -4.16 15.95 -12.12
N ALA A 98 -4.70 17.17 -12.17
CA ALA A 98 -5.95 17.43 -12.87
C ALA A 98 -5.84 17.18 -14.39
N ALA A 99 -4.65 17.35 -14.97
CA ALA A 99 -4.41 17.17 -16.40
C ALA A 99 -4.00 15.72 -16.76
N ASP A 100 -3.14 15.11 -15.94
CA ASP A 100 -2.53 13.82 -16.26
C ASP A 100 -3.18 12.63 -15.50
N GLY A 101 -4.10 12.90 -14.57
CA GLY A 101 -4.65 11.92 -13.64
C GLY A 101 -3.65 11.50 -12.56
N ILE A 102 -3.79 10.27 -12.06
CA ILE A 102 -2.98 9.74 -10.95
C ILE A 102 -1.77 8.97 -11.48
N LYS A 103 -0.57 9.35 -11.03
CA LYS A 103 0.67 8.59 -11.22
C LYS A 103 1.03 7.91 -9.89
N TRP A 104 1.48 6.67 -9.96
CA TRP A 104 1.80 5.86 -8.77
C TRP A 104 3.29 5.57 -8.70
N GLU A 105 3.82 5.57 -7.49
CA GLU A 105 5.19 5.19 -7.15
C GLU A 105 5.17 4.23 -5.95
N ASN A 106 6.15 3.33 -5.87
CA ASN A 106 6.34 2.44 -4.74
C ASN A 106 7.81 2.49 -4.29
N ASP A 107 8.02 2.99 -3.09
CA ASP A 107 9.34 3.04 -2.45
C ASP A 107 9.45 1.93 -1.39
N THR A 108 10.65 1.37 -1.25
CA THR A 108 10.96 0.51 -0.09
C THR A 108 11.25 1.40 1.11
N LEU A 109 10.63 1.11 2.25
CA LEU A 109 10.85 1.85 3.49
C LEU A 109 12.32 1.72 3.94
N PRO A 110 12.93 2.80 4.45
CA PRO A 110 14.23 2.76 5.11
C PRO A 110 14.25 1.76 6.27
N GLN A 111 15.42 1.21 6.60
CA GLN A 111 15.53 0.16 7.62
C GLN A 111 15.11 0.59 9.03
N ASP A 112 15.24 1.87 9.33
CA ASP A 112 14.83 2.51 10.59
C ASP A 112 13.33 2.86 10.65
N ILE A 113 12.60 2.67 9.55
CA ILE A 113 11.15 2.83 9.48
C ILE A 113 10.48 1.46 9.28
N PRO A 114 10.26 0.70 10.38
CA PRO A 114 9.72 -0.66 10.26
C PRO A 114 8.29 -0.66 9.74
N GLY A 115 8.00 -1.56 8.81
CA GLY A 115 6.63 -1.82 8.39
C GLY A 115 5.77 -2.35 9.54
N ARG A 116 4.47 -2.05 9.50
CA ARG A 116 3.51 -2.40 10.55
C ARG A 116 2.08 -2.33 10.03
N ALA A 117 1.19 -3.10 10.68
CA ALA A 117 -0.24 -3.09 10.41
C ALA A 117 -0.99 -2.16 11.36
N ASN A 118 -2.12 -1.63 10.91
CA ASN A 118 -3.06 -0.81 11.68
C ASN A 118 -2.40 0.40 12.34
N ALA A 119 -1.37 0.96 11.71
CA ALA A 119 -0.83 2.26 12.11
C ALA A 119 -1.77 3.38 11.66
N GLU A 120 -1.56 4.57 12.22
CA GLU A 120 -2.08 5.83 11.71
C GLU A 120 -0.94 6.56 10.98
N LEU A 121 -1.24 7.29 9.90
CA LEU A 121 -0.24 8.05 9.15
C LEU A 121 -0.58 9.53 9.19
N VAL A 122 0.38 10.36 9.59
CA VAL A 122 0.22 11.81 9.63
C VAL A 122 1.21 12.44 8.66
N TRP A 123 0.72 13.37 7.84
CA TRP A 123 1.54 14.24 7.02
C TRP A 123 1.68 15.62 7.69
N ILE A 124 2.89 16.17 7.68
CA ILE A 124 3.20 17.47 8.29
C ILE A 124 3.90 18.34 7.25
N PRO A 125 3.45 19.60 7.02
CA PRO A 125 4.01 20.51 6.02
C PRO A 125 5.32 21.16 6.49
N VAL A 126 6.35 20.35 6.70
CA VAL A 126 7.72 20.78 7.00
C VAL A 126 8.68 20.13 6.02
N SER A 127 9.88 20.69 5.81
CA SER A 127 10.77 20.30 4.70
C SER A 127 10.21 20.67 3.32
N GLN A 128 10.90 20.24 2.25
CA GLN A 128 10.58 20.61 0.87
C GLN A 128 9.25 20.03 0.36
N SER A 129 8.87 18.83 0.81
CA SER A 129 7.66 18.13 0.35
C SER A 129 6.80 17.59 1.49
N GLY A 130 7.07 18.03 2.72
CA GLY A 130 6.47 17.47 3.91
C GLY A 130 7.26 16.30 4.48
N ILE A 131 6.83 15.86 5.66
CA ILE A 131 7.27 14.63 6.29
C ILE A 131 6.06 13.73 6.59
N LEU A 132 6.30 12.43 6.69
CA LEU A 132 5.35 11.45 7.15
C LEU A 132 5.78 10.88 8.51
N VAL A 133 4.80 10.72 9.40
CA VAL A 133 5.00 10.08 10.69
C VAL A 133 3.94 9.01 10.86
N ALA A 134 4.37 7.75 10.94
CA ALA A 134 3.49 6.63 11.23
C ALA A 134 3.42 6.39 12.75
N ILE A 135 2.22 6.35 13.31
CA ILE A 135 1.96 6.29 14.75
C ILE A 135 1.27 4.97 15.10
N GLY A 136 1.78 4.28 16.12
CA GLY A 136 1.20 3.04 16.61
C GLY A 136 1.23 1.92 15.58
N GLY A 137 0.24 1.04 15.64
CA GLY A 137 0.20 -0.21 14.87
C GLY A 137 0.95 -1.35 15.54
N VAL A 138 1.02 -2.49 14.85
CA VAL A 138 1.62 -3.72 15.37
C VAL A 138 2.36 -4.49 14.28
N ILE A 139 3.42 -5.19 14.67
CA ILE A 139 3.93 -6.32 13.90
C ILE A 139 3.18 -7.59 14.30
N PHE A 140 3.09 -8.56 13.38
CA PHE A 140 2.38 -9.82 13.58
C PHE A 140 0.97 -9.69 14.20
N PRO A 141 0.02 -8.99 13.54
CA PRO A 141 -1.35 -8.87 14.05
C PRO A 141 -2.03 -10.25 14.11
N GLU A 142 -2.31 -10.74 15.32
CA GLU A 142 -2.97 -12.05 15.53
C GLU A 142 -4.32 -12.14 14.81
N SER A 143 -5.06 -11.03 14.75
CA SER A 143 -6.36 -10.93 14.09
C SER A 143 -6.33 -11.28 12.59
N LEU A 144 -5.15 -11.21 11.96
CA LEU A 144 -4.93 -11.51 10.54
C LEU A 144 -4.27 -12.89 10.33
N THR A 145 -4.12 -13.69 11.38
CA THR A 145 -3.55 -15.05 11.31
C THR A 145 -4.62 -16.14 11.32
N ALA A 146 -4.24 -17.32 10.85
CA ALA A 146 -5.14 -18.46 10.76
C ALA A 146 -5.63 -18.83 12.17
N SER A 147 -6.95 -18.92 12.34
CA SER A 147 -7.58 -19.24 13.62
C SER A 147 -7.20 -18.29 14.77
N ARG A 148 -6.68 -17.08 14.48
CA ARG A 148 -6.18 -16.11 15.46
C ARG A 148 -5.17 -16.73 16.42
N ASN A 149 -4.12 -17.31 15.86
CA ASN A 149 -3.09 -17.99 16.62
C ASN A 149 -1.70 -17.58 16.13
N LEU A 150 -0.94 -16.96 17.02
CA LEU A 150 0.48 -16.68 16.82
C LEU A 150 1.34 -17.76 17.45
N THR A 151 2.48 -18.05 16.82
CA THR A 151 3.54 -18.77 17.52
C THR A 151 4.03 -17.95 18.71
N LYS A 152 4.49 -18.63 19.76
CA LYS A 152 5.02 -17.97 20.96
C LYS A 152 6.10 -16.94 20.60
N ASP A 153 7.04 -17.29 19.72
CA ASP A 153 8.12 -16.39 19.32
C ASP A 153 7.61 -15.10 18.67
N ARG A 154 6.61 -15.19 17.77
CA ARG A 154 6.02 -13.99 17.12
C ARG A 154 5.21 -13.15 18.10
N ALA A 155 4.51 -13.78 19.04
CA ALA A 155 3.79 -13.08 20.08
C ALA A 155 4.77 -12.33 21.01
N ASP A 156 5.83 -13.00 21.45
CA ASP A 156 6.86 -12.41 22.30
C ASP A 156 7.59 -11.26 21.58
N GLU A 157 7.91 -11.41 20.29
CA GLU A 157 8.53 -10.36 19.46
C GLU A 157 7.59 -9.15 19.29
N SER A 158 6.31 -9.37 18.99
CA SER A 158 5.33 -8.30 18.86
C SER A 158 5.12 -7.54 20.18
N LEU A 159 5.11 -8.24 21.31
CA LEU A 159 5.02 -7.63 22.65
C LEU A 159 6.23 -6.77 23.00
N GLN A 160 7.40 -7.05 22.44
CA GLN A 160 8.61 -6.24 22.63
C GLN A 160 8.65 -5.03 21.69
N ILE A 161 8.33 -5.24 20.40
CA ILE A 161 8.52 -4.22 19.35
C ILE A 161 7.30 -3.30 19.22
N SER A 162 6.08 -3.83 19.12
CA SER A 162 4.90 -3.02 18.77
C SER A 162 4.62 -1.86 19.75
N PRO A 163 4.78 -2.00 21.08
CA PRO A 163 4.61 -0.88 22.01
C PRO A 163 5.56 0.30 21.78
N THR A 164 6.71 0.06 21.14
CA THR A 164 7.67 1.13 20.82
C THR A 164 7.13 2.10 19.77
N PHE A 165 6.20 1.68 18.90
CA PHE A 165 5.65 2.52 17.83
C PHE A 165 4.77 3.67 18.33
N MET A 166 4.41 3.69 19.61
CA MET A 166 3.75 4.84 20.25
C MET A 166 4.73 5.83 20.88
N ASN A 167 5.99 5.44 21.07
CA ASN A 167 6.99 6.20 21.83
C ASN A 167 8.17 6.65 20.96
N ILE A 168 8.48 5.88 19.92
CA ILE A 168 9.55 6.15 18.95
C ILE A 168 8.87 6.29 17.59
N LEU A 169 8.83 7.53 17.11
CA LEU A 169 8.16 7.90 15.88
C LEU A 169 9.22 8.25 14.83
N PRO A 170 9.63 7.29 13.98
CA PRO A 170 10.50 7.60 12.87
C PRO A 170 9.81 8.59 11.93
N VAL A 171 10.61 9.51 11.38
CA VAL A 171 10.17 10.55 10.46
C VAL A 171 10.68 10.19 9.08
N TYR A 172 9.78 10.14 8.11
CA TYR A 172 10.14 9.97 6.69
C TYR A 172 10.04 11.32 5.98
N ASP A 173 11.15 11.83 5.47
CA ASP A 173 11.20 13.01 4.61
C ASP A 173 10.86 12.60 3.17
N ILE A 174 9.76 13.17 2.65
CA ILE A 174 9.22 12.81 1.34
C ILE A 174 10.19 13.16 0.21
N ALA A 175 10.92 14.27 0.32
CA ALA A 175 11.82 14.74 -0.73
C ALA A 175 13.10 13.89 -0.81
N ASN A 176 13.62 13.47 0.35
CA ASN A 176 14.85 12.70 0.45
C ASN A 176 14.63 11.18 0.44
N LYS A 177 13.38 10.73 0.61
CA LYS A 177 13.00 9.31 0.71
C LYS A 177 13.73 8.59 1.86
N ALA A 178 13.86 9.27 3.00
CA ALA A 178 14.60 8.80 4.17
C ALA A 178 13.85 9.17 5.44
#